data_AF-A0A921MCI1-F1
#
_entry.id   AF-A0A921MCI1-F1
#
_cell.length_a   1.000
_cell.length_b   1.000
_cell.length_c   1.000
_cell.angle_alpha   90.00
_cell.angle_beta   90.00
_cell.angle_gamma   90.00
#
_symmetry.space_group_name_H-M   'P 1'
#
loop_
_entity.id
_entity.type
_entity.pdbx_description
1 polymer ?
#
loop_
_entity_poly.entity_id
_entity_poly.type
_entity_poly.pdbx_seq_one_letter_code
_entity_poly.pdbx_strand_id
1 'polypeptide(L)'
;MEDHEYAADAPGGYCVTVSGDDDSSIVFTADGTLEGRLEPDESGRAVVLPIGDADGSGSIIALWRDGDAVRVVLLGSDGERGILAQDAREFLTLLAIGYVELNGIALGAEPEDPVETSRFREWLEGTFGVTVPSAWPALSDHPDAFGSWMARQFGEEPDEAVSPPSDSPGARIDGELTHFMALLGEPDDHSAVDAVASLLDIRLGKALRSSTKALAKVGVEVRSTREGVQTIWITTEDYPRAAALISGLAEDPTRAQVLSFLGEPETAGEKWLRYVIGGRYVHFAFDARLTMITLMVDAP
;
A
#
# COMPACT_ATOMS: atom_id res chain seq x y z
N MET A 1 -31.35 -13.37 0.68
CA MET A 1 -30.83 -12.84 -0.60
C MET A 1 -31.78 -13.19 -1.73
N GLU A 2 -32.16 -14.46 -1.89
CA GLU A 2 -33.19 -14.91 -2.87
C GLU A 2 -34.54 -14.19 -2.71
N ASP A 3 -35.09 -14.11 -1.50
CA ASP A 3 -36.36 -13.40 -1.21
C ASP A 3 -36.32 -11.89 -1.50
N HIS A 4 -35.14 -11.33 -1.76
CA HIS A 4 -34.93 -9.91 -2.03
C HIS A 4 -34.40 -9.65 -3.45
N GLU A 5 -34.35 -10.67 -4.31
CA GLU A 5 -33.88 -10.58 -5.71
C GLU A 5 -32.40 -10.18 -5.85
N TYR A 6 -31.61 -10.31 -4.76
CA TYR A 6 -30.16 -10.10 -4.80
C TYR A 6 -29.39 -11.37 -5.15
N ALA A 7 -30.09 -12.47 -5.38
CA ALA A 7 -29.51 -13.73 -5.81
C ALA A 7 -30.32 -14.28 -6.98
N ALA A 8 -29.65 -14.62 -8.07
CA ALA A 8 -30.27 -15.22 -9.26
C ALA A 8 -29.55 -16.52 -9.64
N ASP A 9 -30.34 -17.50 -10.10
CA ASP A 9 -29.81 -18.70 -10.74
C ASP A 9 -29.18 -18.33 -12.09
N ALA A 10 -27.91 -18.68 -12.26
CA ALA A 10 -27.19 -18.56 -13.52
C ALA A 10 -26.85 -19.97 -14.07
N PRO A 11 -26.67 -20.13 -15.40
CA PRO A 11 -26.30 -21.41 -16.01
C PRO A 11 -25.02 -22.07 -15.46
N GLY A 12 -24.19 -21.33 -14.72
CA GLY A 12 -22.98 -21.80 -14.04
C GLY A 12 -22.92 -21.49 -12.54
N GLY A 13 -24.05 -21.34 -11.82
CA GLY A 13 -24.06 -21.16 -10.36
C GLY A 13 -25.08 -20.17 -9.79
N TYR A 14 -24.82 -19.69 -8.56
CA TYR A 14 -25.56 -18.61 -7.89
C TYR A 14 -24.86 -17.28 -8.10
N CYS A 15 -25.53 -16.30 -8.70
CA CYS A 15 -25.04 -14.93 -8.81
C CYS A 15 -25.62 -14.08 -7.69
N VAL A 16 -24.79 -13.43 -6.86
CA VAL A 16 -25.28 -12.31 -6.04
C VAL A 16 -25.19 -11.05 -6.89
N THR A 17 -26.33 -10.51 -7.31
CA THR A 17 -26.42 -9.27 -8.09
C THR A 17 -26.83 -8.15 -7.15
N VAL A 18 -25.96 -7.16 -6.97
CA VAL A 18 -26.19 -6.05 -6.03
C VAL A 18 -27.09 -4.97 -6.66
N SER A 19 -27.14 -4.91 -7.98
CA SER A 19 -28.07 -4.10 -8.78
C SER A 19 -29.10 -4.99 -9.46
N GLY A 20 -30.36 -4.54 -9.48
CA GLY A 20 -31.46 -5.25 -10.15
C GLY A 20 -31.46 -5.13 -11.67
N ASP A 21 -30.57 -4.32 -12.24
CA ASP A 21 -30.36 -4.12 -13.68
C ASP A 21 -28.83 -4.00 -13.95
N ASP A 22 -28.40 -4.62 -15.06
CA ASP A 22 -27.13 -4.50 -15.80
C ASP A 22 -25.83 -5.23 -15.40
N ASP A 23 -25.12 -5.58 -16.48
CA ASP A 23 -23.86 -6.32 -16.69
C ASP A 23 -22.60 -5.75 -15.98
N SER A 24 -22.76 -4.89 -14.96
CA SER A 24 -21.67 -4.10 -14.35
C SER A 24 -21.40 -4.41 -12.87
N SER A 25 -21.98 -5.49 -12.34
CA SER A 25 -21.75 -5.95 -10.97
C SER A 25 -20.80 -7.14 -10.92
N ILE A 26 -20.13 -7.33 -9.77
CA ILE A 26 -19.27 -8.48 -9.50
C ILE A 26 -20.05 -9.77 -9.72
N VAL A 27 -19.64 -10.53 -10.72
CA VAL A 27 -20.32 -11.76 -11.14
C VAL A 27 -19.79 -12.92 -10.32
N PHE A 28 -20.68 -13.57 -9.57
CA PHE A 28 -20.33 -14.82 -8.89
C PHE A 28 -20.46 -16.00 -9.87
N THR A 29 -19.55 -16.97 -9.76
CA THR A 29 -19.53 -18.16 -10.61
C THR A 29 -19.26 -19.40 -9.76
N ALA A 30 -19.97 -20.50 -10.05
CA ALA A 30 -19.66 -21.80 -9.45
C ALA A 30 -18.62 -22.59 -10.27
N ASP A 31 -18.33 -22.15 -11.50
CA ASP A 31 -17.41 -22.81 -12.43
C ASP A 31 -16.04 -22.10 -12.52
N GLY A 32 -15.74 -21.20 -11.57
CA GLY A 32 -14.45 -20.51 -11.51
C GLY A 32 -13.28 -21.49 -11.40
N THR A 33 -12.19 -21.22 -12.14
CA THR A 33 -10.99 -22.07 -12.17
C THR A 33 -9.81 -21.39 -11.48
N LEU A 34 -8.96 -22.20 -10.85
CA LEU A 34 -7.64 -21.79 -10.33
C LEU A 34 -6.50 -22.19 -11.28
N GLU A 35 -6.79 -22.71 -12.48
CA GLU A 35 -5.76 -23.14 -13.44
C GLU A 35 -4.79 -21.99 -13.78
N GLY A 36 -3.48 -22.28 -13.81
CA GLY A 36 -2.44 -21.26 -13.95
C GLY A 36 -2.17 -20.44 -12.68
N ARG A 37 -2.88 -20.71 -11.58
CA ARG A 37 -2.64 -20.14 -10.25
C ARG A 37 -2.35 -21.22 -9.22
N LEU A 38 -3.23 -22.21 -9.10
CA LEU A 38 -3.00 -23.36 -8.26
C LEU A 38 -3.33 -24.62 -9.05
N GLU A 39 -2.30 -25.43 -9.31
CA GLU A 39 -2.44 -26.63 -10.12
C GLU A 39 -3.26 -27.72 -9.38
N PRO A 40 -3.91 -28.64 -10.10
CA PRO A 40 -4.83 -29.62 -9.50
C PRO A 40 -4.24 -30.49 -8.38
N ASP A 41 -2.92 -30.70 -8.40
CA ASP A 41 -2.17 -31.54 -7.48
C ASP A 41 -1.54 -30.77 -6.30
N GLU A 42 -1.65 -29.43 -6.28
CA GLU A 42 -1.13 -28.61 -5.19
C GLU A 42 -2.02 -28.68 -3.95
N SER A 43 -1.40 -28.92 -2.78
CA SER A 43 -2.11 -29.03 -1.50
C SER A 43 -2.91 -27.79 -1.14
N GLY A 44 -2.53 -26.62 -1.66
CA GLY A 44 -3.21 -25.36 -1.42
C GLY A 44 -4.54 -25.21 -2.16
N ARG A 45 -4.77 -25.99 -3.23
CA ARG A 45 -5.99 -25.86 -4.04
C ARG A 45 -7.25 -26.21 -3.24
N ALA A 46 -7.18 -27.18 -2.34
CA ALA A 46 -8.35 -27.63 -1.57
C ALA A 46 -8.87 -26.60 -0.55
N VAL A 47 -8.07 -25.56 -0.24
CA VAL A 47 -8.43 -24.51 0.71
C VAL A 47 -8.78 -23.19 0.03
N VAL A 48 -8.81 -23.13 -1.30
CA VAL A 48 -9.21 -21.96 -2.08
C VAL A 48 -10.35 -22.33 -3.01
N LEU A 49 -11.46 -21.60 -2.94
CA LEU A 49 -12.63 -21.80 -3.78
C LEU A 49 -12.93 -20.51 -4.55
N PRO A 50 -12.71 -20.48 -5.88
CA PRO A 50 -13.16 -19.36 -6.71
C PRO A 50 -14.67 -19.16 -6.56
N ILE A 51 -15.08 -17.92 -6.42
CA ILE A 51 -16.50 -17.56 -6.27
C ILE A 51 -16.94 -16.45 -7.20
N GLY A 52 -16.03 -15.74 -7.88
CA GLY A 52 -16.42 -14.67 -8.79
C GLY A 52 -15.29 -14.13 -9.64
N ASP A 53 -15.67 -13.40 -10.68
CA ASP A 53 -14.78 -12.57 -11.49
C ASP A 53 -14.67 -11.18 -10.85
N ALA A 54 -13.45 -10.62 -10.80
CA ALA A 54 -13.20 -9.37 -10.11
C ALA A 54 -13.27 -8.14 -11.03
N ASP A 55 -12.86 -8.26 -12.29
CA ASP A 55 -12.65 -7.10 -13.20
C ASP A 55 -12.61 -7.45 -14.71
N GLY A 56 -12.95 -8.68 -15.10
CA GLY A 56 -12.94 -9.16 -16.48
C GLY A 56 -11.54 -9.41 -17.07
N SER A 57 -10.45 -9.15 -16.33
CA SER A 57 -9.07 -9.40 -16.78
C SER A 57 -8.61 -10.85 -16.56
N GLY A 58 -9.44 -11.67 -15.91
CA GLY A 58 -9.05 -12.96 -15.34
C GLY A 58 -8.57 -12.87 -13.88
N SER A 59 -8.74 -11.71 -13.25
CA SER A 59 -8.68 -11.57 -11.79
C SER A 59 -9.89 -12.28 -11.15
N ILE A 60 -9.64 -13.05 -10.09
CA ILE A 60 -10.68 -13.84 -9.43
C ILE A 60 -10.84 -13.47 -7.96
N ILE A 61 -12.09 -13.52 -7.51
CA ILE A 61 -12.47 -13.48 -6.11
C ILE A 61 -12.61 -14.92 -5.64
N ALA A 62 -12.01 -15.26 -4.50
CA ALA A 62 -12.07 -16.60 -3.94
C ALA A 62 -12.36 -16.57 -2.43
N LEU A 63 -12.88 -17.68 -1.93
CA LEU A 63 -12.90 -18.01 -0.51
C LEU A 63 -11.63 -18.77 -0.16
N TRP A 64 -10.93 -18.33 0.87
CA TRP A 64 -9.76 -19.01 1.41
C TRP A 64 -10.04 -19.51 2.82
N ARG A 65 -9.81 -20.81 3.04
CA ARG A 65 -9.92 -21.45 4.34
C ARG A 65 -8.60 -21.30 5.11
N ASP A 66 -8.63 -20.40 6.07
CA ASP A 66 -7.54 -20.11 7.01
C ASP A 66 -7.83 -20.78 8.36
N GLY A 67 -7.48 -22.07 8.45
CA GLY A 67 -7.83 -22.90 9.60
C GLY A 67 -9.34 -23.10 9.74
N ASP A 68 -9.91 -22.50 10.79
CA ASP A 68 -11.36 -22.51 11.06
C ASP A 68 -12.08 -21.28 10.50
N ALA A 69 -11.34 -20.27 10.02
CA ALA A 69 -11.89 -19.08 9.39
C ALA A 69 -12.02 -19.26 7.87
N VAL A 70 -12.97 -18.54 7.27
CA VAL A 70 -13.11 -18.41 5.81
C VAL A 70 -13.06 -16.93 5.48
N ARG A 71 -12.05 -16.53 4.71
CA ARG A 71 -11.81 -15.15 4.29
C ARG A 71 -12.09 -15.00 2.80
N VAL A 72 -12.36 -13.78 2.35
CA VAL A 72 -12.51 -13.47 0.93
C VAL A 72 -11.23 -12.83 0.43
N VAL A 73 -10.69 -13.35 -0.68
CA VAL A 73 -9.38 -12.98 -1.23
C VAL A 73 -9.50 -12.62 -2.71
N LEU A 74 -8.60 -11.76 -3.17
CA LEU A 74 -8.36 -11.47 -4.58
C LEU A 74 -7.12 -12.22 -5.07
N LEU A 75 -7.19 -12.73 -6.29
CA LEU A 75 -6.07 -13.22 -7.08
C LEU A 75 -6.13 -12.54 -8.45
N GLY A 76 -5.41 -11.43 -8.62
CA GLY A 76 -5.44 -10.63 -9.84
C GLY A 76 -4.50 -11.13 -10.93
N SER A 77 -4.86 -10.88 -12.18
CA SER A 77 -4.19 -11.36 -13.42
C SER A 77 -2.67 -11.11 -13.44
N ASP A 78 -2.24 -9.96 -12.95
CA ASP A 78 -0.83 -9.53 -12.93
C ASP A 78 -0.06 -9.92 -11.64
N GLY A 79 -0.62 -10.83 -10.83
CA GLY A 79 0.04 -11.36 -9.63
C GLY A 79 -0.31 -10.62 -8.33
N GLU A 80 -1.15 -9.57 -8.39
CA GLU A 80 -1.75 -8.98 -7.19
C GLU A 80 -2.55 -10.04 -6.43
N ARG A 81 -2.42 -10.05 -5.10
CA ARG A 81 -3.13 -11.01 -4.26
C ARG A 81 -3.26 -10.48 -2.85
N GLY A 82 -4.40 -10.75 -2.20
CA GLY A 82 -4.61 -10.34 -0.83
C GLY A 82 -6.03 -10.58 -0.34
N ILE A 83 -6.27 -10.30 0.92
CA ILE A 83 -7.55 -10.43 1.61
C ILE A 83 -8.39 -9.19 1.29
N LEU A 84 -9.54 -9.39 0.65
CA LEU A 84 -10.55 -8.37 0.44
C LEU A 84 -11.40 -8.14 1.69
N ALA A 85 -11.73 -9.22 2.41
CA ALA A 85 -12.59 -9.20 3.58
C ALA A 85 -12.30 -10.36 4.53
N GLN A 86 -12.44 -10.13 5.83
CA GLN A 86 -12.19 -11.13 6.86
C GLN A 86 -13.30 -12.17 6.96
N ASP A 87 -14.53 -11.80 6.57
CA ASP A 87 -15.69 -12.67 6.57
C ASP A 87 -16.73 -12.23 5.51
N ALA A 88 -17.81 -13.01 5.41
CA ALA A 88 -18.89 -12.73 4.46
C ALA A 88 -19.58 -11.38 4.71
N ARG A 89 -19.68 -10.92 5.96
CA ARG A 89 -20.34 -9.65 6.29
C ARG A 89 -19.50 -8.46 5.83
N GLU A 90 -18.19 -8.49 6.06
CA GLU A 90 -17.27 -7.49 5.52
C GLU A 90 -17.31 -7.47 4.00
N PHE A 91 -17.36 -8.66 3.37
CA PHE A 91 -17.42 -8.73 1.91
C PHE A 91 -18.72 -8.13 1.36
N LEU A 92 -19.88 -8.42 1.95
CA LEU A 92 -21.13 -7.77 1.56
C LEU A 92 -21.07 -6.25 1.77
N THR A 93 -20.36 -5.78 2.81
CA THR A 93 -20.15 -4.35 3.05
C THR A 93 -19.30 -3.71 1.93
N LEU A 94 -18.25 -4.39 1.47
CA LEU A 94 -17.47 -3.98 0.30
C LEU A 94 -18.34 -3.88 -0.95
N LEU A 95 -19.13 -4.92 -1.25
CA LEU A 95 -20.03 -4.92 -2.41
C LEU A 95 -21.03 -3.75 -2.38
N ALA A 96 -21.48 -3.37 -1.19
CA ALA A 96 -22.40 -2.25 -1.01
C ALA A 96 -21.79 -0.89 -1.30
N ILE A 97 -20.47 -0.77 -1.47
CA ILE A 97 -19.83 0.49 -1.90
C ILE A 97 -20.19 0.77 -3.36
N GLY A 98 -20.42 -0.26 -4.17
CA GLY A 98 -20.81 -0.13 -5.56
C GLY A 98 -19.63 0.00 -6.52
N TYR A 99 -18.49 -0.61 -6.22
CA TYR A 99 -17.41 -0.74 -7.19
C TYR A 99 -17.87 -1.57 -8.39
N VAL A 100 -17.53 -1.12 -9.60
CA VAL A 100 -17.74 -1.88 -10.85
C VAL A 100 -16.73 -3.04 -10.93
N GLU A 101 -15.50 -2.80 -10.47
CA GLU A 101 -14.38 -3.76 -10.50
C GLU A 101 -13.66 -3.78 -9.14
N LEU A 102 -13.12 -4.94 -8.76
CA LEU A 102 -12.29 -5.11 -7.57
C LEU A 102 -10.85 -5.42 -7.97
N ASN A 103 -10.06 -4.38 -8.16
CA ASN A 103 -8.63 -4.46 -8.48
C ASN A 103 -7.83 -3.41 -7.70
N GLY A 104 -6.49 -3.48 -7.80
CA GLY A 104 -5.60 -2.54 -7.11
C GLY A 104 -5.74 -1.07 -7.51
N ILE A 105 -6.42 -0.75 -8.63
CA ILE A 105 -6.66 0.63 -9.08
C ILE A 105 -7.94 1.19 -8.45
N ALA A 106 -9.02 0.41 -8.44
CA ALA A 106 -10.31 0.83 -7.90
C ALA A 106 -10.29 0.91 -6.36
N LEU A 107 -9.64 -0.04 -5.70
CA LEU A 107 -9.56 -0.09 -4.25
C LEU A 107 -8.65 1.03 -3.70
N GLY A 108 -9.04 1.63 -2.58
CA GLY A 108 -8.34 2.76 -1.96
C GLY A 108 -8.82 4.15 -2.36
N ALA A 109 -9.76 4.24 -3.32
CA ALA A 109 -10.42 5.47 -3.73
C ALA A 109 -11.95 5.31 -3.70
N GLU A 110 -12.68 6.42 -3.62
CA GLU A 110 -14.13 6.39 -3.83
C GLU A 110 -14.42 6.04 -5.31
N PRO A 111 -15.41 5.19 -5.61
CA PRO A 111 -15.77 4.86 -6.98
C PRO A 111 -16.27 6.10 -7.73
N GLU A 112 -15.77 6.32 -8.96
CA GLU A 112 -16.16 7.48 -9.78
C GLU A 112 -17.62 7.38 -10.26
N ASP A 113 -18.00 6.21 -10.78
CA ASP A 113 -19.36 5.89 -11.25
C ASP A 113 -19.89 4.65 -10.51
N PRO A 114 -20.34 4.79 -9.24
CA PRO A 114 -20.75 3.66 -8.44
C PRO A 114 -22.00 2.98 -9.01
N VAL A 115 -22.00 1.64 -8.96
CA VAL A 115 -23.19 0.82 -9.17
C VAL A 115 -24.26 1.20 -8.14
N GLU A 116 -25.53 1.24 -8.56
CA GLU A 116 -26.60 1.57 -7.63
C GLU A 116 -26.84 0.44 -6.63
N THR A 117 -26.62 0.74 -5.35
CA THR A 117 -26.64 -0.21 -4.23
C THR A 117 -27.55 0.24 -3.08
N SER A 118 -28.30 1.34 -3.22
CA SER A 118 -29.11 1.93 -2.14
C SER A 118 -30.01 0.92 -1.41
N ARG A 119 -30.79 0.10 -2.13
CA ARG A 119 -31.67 -0.92 -1.53
C ARG A 119 -30.88 -1.99 -0.76
N PHE A 120 -29.70 -2.36 -1.28
CA PHE A 120 -28.82 -3.34 -0.63
C PHE A 120 -28.17 -2.77 0.64
N ARG A 121 -27.76 -1.50 0.62
CA ARG A 121 -27.27 -0.77 1.79
C ARG A 121 -28.32 -0.73 2.90
N GLU A 122 -29.56 -0.37 2.57
CA GLU A 122 -30.67 -0.36 3.53
C GLU A 122 -30.90 -1.74 4.16
N TRP A 123 -30.87 -2.80 3.34
CA TRP A 123 -31.01 -4.16 3.83
C TRP A 123 -29.86 -4.58 4.76
N LEU A 124 -28.62 -4.25 4.40
CA LEU A 124 -27.43 -4.56 5.20
C LEU A 124 -27.44 -3.81 6.54
N GLU A 125 -27.78 -2.53 6.54
CA GLU A 125 -27.92 -1.74 7.76
C GLU A 125 -29.03 -2.31 8.66
N GLY A 126 -30.20 -2.63 8.10
CA GLY A 126 -31.31 -3.20 8.86
C GLY A 126 -31.05 -4.62 9.39
N THR A 127 -30.31 -5.45 8.64
CA THR A 127 -30.10 -6.87 8.98
C THR A 127 -28.88 -7.08 9.87
N PHE A 128 -27.78 -6.38 9.59
CA PHE A 128 -26.48 -6.61 10.26
C PHE A 128 -26.00 -5.40 11.07
N GLY A 129 -26.66 -4.24 10.97
CA GLY A 129 -26.21 -3.01 11.62
C GLY A 129 -24.84 -2.56 11.14
N VAL A 130 -24.53 -2.78 9.85
CA VAL A 130 -23.28 -2.29 9.24
C VAL A 130 -23.45 -0.86 8.74
N THR A 131 -22.37 -0.08 8.82
CA THR A 131 -22.25 1.19 8.12
C THR A 131 -21.33 0.99 6.93
N VAL A 132 -21.81 1.33 5.74
CA VAL A 132 -21.03 1.20 4.49
C VAL A 132 -20.13 2.44 4.34
N PRO A 133 -18.80 2.29 4.23
CA PRO A 133 -17.89 3.41 4.02
C PRO A 133 -18.01 3.94 2.58
N SER A 134 -17.45 5.13 2.29
CA SER A 134 -17.43 5.68 0.93
C SER A 134 -16.38 5.03 0.01
N ALA A 135 -15.36 4.41 0.60
CA ALA A 135 -14.33 3.66 -0.11
C ALA A 135 -13.85 2.47 0.73
N TRP A 136 -13.36 1.44 0.05
CA TRP A 136 -12.65 0.33 0.69
C TRP A 136 -11.15 0.59 0.71
N PRO A 137 -10.40 0.09 1.69
CA PRO A 137 -8.94 0.16 1.68
C PRO A 137 -8.34 -0.49 0.42
N ALA A 138 -7.23 0.08 -0.07
CA ALA A 138 -6.44 -0.53 -1.14
C ALA A 138 -5.91 -1.91 -0.73
N LEU A 139 -5.69 -2.77 -1.73
CA LEU A 139 -4.98 -4.02 -1.51
C LEU A 139 -3.52 -3.79 -1.11
N SER A 140 -2.98 -4.86 -0.56
CA SER A 140 -1.78 -4.84 0.22
C SER A 140 -0.52 -5.06 -0.64
N ASP A 141 0.35 -4.07 -0.89
CA ASP A 141 1.62 -4.27 -1.62
C ASP A 141 2.54 -5.35 -1.00
N HIS A 142 2.60 -5.47 0.33
CA HIS A 142 3.28 -6.58 1.02
C HIS A 142 2.31 -7.74 1.29
N PRO A 143 2.80 -8.99 1.34
CA PRO A 143 1.95 -10.15 1.52
C PRO A 143 1.26 -10.15 2.89
N ASP A 144 -0.07 -10.04 2.89
CA ASP A 144 -0.87 -10.35 4.07
C ASP A 144 -0.84 -11.86 4.39
N ALA A 145 -1.68 -12.34 5.32
CA ALA A 145 -1.71 -13.76 5.67
C ALA A 145 -1.98 -14.67 4.45
N PHE A 146 -2.79 -14.21 3.49
CA PHE A 146 -3.06 -14.95 2.26
C PHE A 146 -1.89 -14.85 1.28
N GLY A 147 -1.34 -13.65 1.07
CA GLY A 147 -0.15 -13.47 0.23
C GLY A 147 1.05 -14.30 0.72
N SER A 148 1.27 -14.33 2.04
CA SER A 148 2.31 -15.12 2.71
C SER A 148 2.04 -16.62 2.61
N TRP A 149 0.78 -17.02 2.58
CA TRP A 149 0.39 -18.41 2.36
C TRP A 149 0.61 -18.83 0.91
N MET A 150 0.23 -17.99 -0.06
CA MET A 150 0.46 -18.21 -1.49
C MET A 150 1.95 -18.32 -1.82
N ALA A 151 2.78 -17.39 -1.31
CA ALA A 151 4.23 -17.45 -1.49
C ALA A 151 4.82 -18.80 -1.06
N ARG A 152 4.38 -19.33 0.11
CA ARG A 152 4.77 -20.66 0.58
C ARG A 152 4.29 -21.80 -0.32
N GLN A 153 3.13 -21.68 -0.97
CA GLN A 153 2.65 -22.71 -1.91
C GLN A 153 3.54 -22.77 -3.15
N PHE A 154 3.98 -21.63 -3.67
CA PHE A 154 4.85 -21.56 -4.84
C PHE A 154 6.34 -21.77 -4.57
N GLY A 155 6.71 -21.96 -3.29
CA GLY A 155 8.12 -21.98 -2.89
C GLY A 155 8.82 -20.65 -3.18
N GLU A 156 8.07 -19.55 -3.26
CA GLU A 156 8.63 -18.22 -3.21
C GLU A 156 9.26 -18.07 -1.82
N GLU A 157 10.52 -17.65 -1.76
CA GLU A 157 11.10 -17.27 -0.48
C GLU A 157 10.24 -16.14 0.08
N PRO A 158 9.80 -16.22 1.36
CA PRO A 158 9.10 -15.09 1.95
C PRO A 158 9.98 -13.87 1.74
N ASP A 159 9.38 -12.77 1.29
CA ASP A 159 10.04 -11.47 1.36
C ASP A 159 10.37 -11.32 2.85
N GLU A 160 11.64 -11.58 3.20
CA GLU A 160 12.10 -11.47 4.58
C GLU A 160 11.63 -10.09 5.01
N ALA A 161 10.92 -9.99 6.14
CA ALA A 161 10.79 -8.70 6.79
C ALA A 161 12.23 -8.20 6.92
N VAL A 162 12.64 -7.29 6.03
CA VAL A 162 14.04 -6.95 5.83
C VAL A 162 14.47 -6.46 7.19
N SER A 163 15.29 -7.27 7.88
CA SER A 163 15.81 -6.85 9.16
C SER A 163 16.44 -5.50 8.89
N PRO A 164 16.08 -4.45 9.66
CA PRO A 164 16.53 -3.11 9.34
C PRO A 164 18.04 -3.18 9.12
N PRO A 165 18.51 -2.63 7.99
CA PRO A 165 19.89 -2.82 7.58
C PRO A 165 20.84 -2.44 8.71
N SER A 166 21.98 -3.13 8.79
CA SER A 166 22.98 -2.82 9.81
C SER A 166 23.53 -1.41 9.58
N ASP A 167 23.57 -0.61 10.64
CA ASP A 167 24.08 0.76 10.58
C ASP A 167 25.51 0.83 10.03
N SER A 168 25.74 1.84 9.19
CA SER A 168 27.07 2.17 8.69
C SER A 168 27.98 2.53 9.88
N PRO A 169 29.18 1.94 9.99
CA PRO A 169 30.04 2.10 11.17
C PRO A 169 30.36 3.58 11.48
N GLY A 170 29.91 4.05 12.65
CA GLY A 170 30.19 5.41 13.12
C GLY A 170 29.34 6.52 12.50
N ALA A 171 28.50 6.21 11.51
CA ALA A 171 27.61 7.18 10.89
C ALA A 171 26.50 7.59 11.87
N ARG A 172 26.36 8.90 12.09
CA ARG A 172 25.30 9.49 12.91
C ARG A 172 24.84 10.79 12.29
N ILE A 173 23.55 11.03 12.34
CA ILE A 173 22.94 12.27 11.87
C ILE A 173 22.09 12.85 13.00
N ASP A 174 22.34 14.13 13.27
CA ASP A 174 21.53 14.99 14.10
C ASP A 174 20.96 16.11 13.22
N GLY A 175 19.92 16.80 13.67
CA GLY A 175 19.28 17.90 12.95
C GLY A 175 17.89 17.55 12.43
N GLU A 176 17.40 18.31 11.47
CA GLU A 176 16.03 18.15 10.96
C GLU A 176 15.84 16.83 10.21
N LEU A 177 16.91 16.23 9.66
CA LEU A 177 16.84 14.93 9.01
C LEU A 177 16.35 13.84 9.97
N THR A 178 16.68 13.93 11.26
CA THR A 178 16.23 12.97 12.28
C THR A 178 14.71 12.99 12.43
N HIS A 179 14.07 14.15 12.29
CA HIS A 179 12.62 14.28 12.33
C HIS A 179 11.96 13.64 11.10
N PHE A 180 12.54 13.81 9.92
CA PHE A 180 12.05 13.11 8.72
C PHE A 180 12.29 11.60 8.77
N MET A 181 13.43 11.16 9.29
CA MET A 181 13.72 9.73 9.46
C MET A 181 12.74 9.06 10.42
N ALA A 182 12.29 9.76 11.46
CA ALA A 182 11.28 9.27 12.39
C ALA A 182 9.89 9.06 11.75
N LEU A 183 9.63 9.66 10.58
CA LEU A 183 8.39 9.43 9.84
C LEU A 183 8.43 8.15 9.00
N LEU A 184 9.61 7.62 8.68
CA LEU A 184 9.74 6.48 7.79
C LEU A 184 9.14 5.20 8.41
N GLY A 185 8.14 4.64 7.75
CA GLY A 185 7.33 3.50 8.21
C GLY A 185 6.16 3.89 9.11
N GLU A 186 6.00 5.16 9.46
CA GLU A 186 4.85 5.62 10.23
C GLU A 186 3.64 5.91 9.31
N PRO A 187 2.39 5.75 9.79
CA PRO A 187 1.20 6.04 9.02
C PRO A 187 1.16 7.45 8.44
N ASP A 188 0.75 7.58 7.18
CA ASP A 188 0.53 8.87 6.52
C ASP A 188 -0.85 9.45 6.92
N ASP A 189 -0.89 9.97 8.14
CA ASP A 189 -2.09 10.52 8.79
C ASP A 189 -1.88 11.96 9.32
N HIS A 190 -2.82 12.44 10.14
CA HIS A 190 -2.77 13.80 10.69
C HIS A 190 -1.54 14.03 11.58
N SER A 191 -1.03 13.01 12.27
CA SER A 191 0.17 13.13 13.12
C SER A 191 1.41 13.35 12.26
N ALA A 192 1.56 12.58 11.17
CA ALA A 192 2.65 12.77 10.22
C ALA A 192 2.57 14.15 9.55
N VAL A 193 1.36 14.58 9.16
CA VAL A 193 1.10 15.90 8.60
C VAL A 193 1.49 17.02 9.58
N ASP A 194 1.03 16.95 10.84
CA ASP A 194 1.31 17.97 11.84
C ASP A 194 2.80 18.07 12.16
N ALA A 195 3.51 16.93 12.18
CA ALA A 195 4.94 16.89 12.37
C ALA A 195 5.68 17.62 11.23
N VAL A 196 5.34 17.33 9.97
CA VAL A 196 5.98 17.97 8.80
C VAL A 196 5.57 19.44 8.67
N ALA A 197 4.30 19.76 8.88
CA ALA A 197 3.79 21.13 8.83
C ALA A 197 4.46 22.02 9.89
N SER A 198 4.62 21.50 11.11
CA SER A 198 5.31 22.21 12.20
C SER A 198 6.80 22.35 11.93
N LEU A 199 7.44 21.30 11.38
CA LEU A 199 8.84 21.34 11.03
C LEU A 199 9.08 22.42 9.97
N LEU A 200 8.32 22.42 8.88
CA LEU A 200 8.53 23.27 7.71
C LEU A 200 7.86 24.64 7.78
N ASP A 201 7.04 24.90 8.80
CA ASP A 201 6.20 26.10 8.94
C ASP A 201 5.31 26.34 7.70
N ILE A 202 4.66 25.28 7.22
CA ILE A 202 3.75 25.32 6.05
C ILE A 202 2.40 24.68 6.36
N ARG A 203 1.39 25.03 5.56
CA ARG A 203 0.07 24.38 5.62
C ARG A 203 0.02 23.20 4.67
N LEU A 204 -0.44 22.07 5.19
CA LEU A 204 -0.63 20.82 4.47
C LEU A 204 -2.10 20.38 4.50
N GLY A 205 -2.45 19.40 3.66
CA GLY A 205 -3.77 18.78 3.59
C GLY A 205 -4.00 17.76 4.70
N LYS A 206 -4.77 16.69 4.41
CA LYS A 206 -5.09 15.63 5.38
C LYS A 206 -4.05 14.52 5.46
N ALA A 207 -3.18 14.42 4.45
CA ALA A 207 -2.09 13.45 4.35
C ALA A 207 -0.93 14.07 3.56
N LEU A 208 0.30 13.60 3.79
CA LEU A 208 1.50 14.00 3.04
C LEU A 208 1.36 13.70 1.55
N ARG A 209 0.84 12.51 1.20
CA ARG A 209 0.60 12.13 -0.20
C ARG A 209 -0.39 13.04 -0.94
N SER A 210 -1.30 13.69 -0.21
CA SER A 210 -2.25 14.67 -0.77
C SER A 210 -1.69 16.10 -0.85
N SER A 211 -0.51 16.32 -0.26
CA SER A 211 0.10 17.66 -0.09
C SER A 211 1.32 17.89 -1.00
N THR A 212 1.50 17.06 -2.03
CA THR A 212 2.66 17.06 -2.94
C THR A 212 3.04 18.45 -3.46
N LYS A 213 2.07 19.25 -3.91
CA LYS A 213 2.33 20.62 -4.41
C LYS A 213 2.85 21.58 -3.33
N ALA A 214 2.43 21.43 -2.08
CA ALA A 214 2.87 22.29 -0.99
C ALA A 214 4.28 21.90 -0.54
N LEU A 215 4.56 20.59 -0.46
CA LEU A 215 5.86 20.04 -0.11
C LEU A 215 6.91 20.35 -1.19
N ALA A 216 6.58 20.16 -2.47
CA ALA A 216 7.51 20.40 -3.58
C ALA A 216 7.98 21.87 -3.65
N LYS A 217 7.16 22.83 -3.20
CA LYS A 217 7.54 24.25 -3.12
C LYS A 217 8.65 24.55 -2.12
N VAL A 218 8.88 23.66 -1.17
CA VAL A 218 9.93 23.76 -0.14
C VAL A 218 10.97 22.66 -0.31
N GLY A 219 11.08 22.10 -1.52
CA GLY A 219 12.08 21.08 -1.85
C GLY A 219 11.84 19.71 -1.23
N VAL A 220 10.61 19.40 -0.78
CA VAL A 220 10.30 18.10 -0.17
C VAL A 220 9.33 17.32 -1.05
N GLU A 221 9.61 16.05 -1.26
CA GLU A 221 8.67 15.11 -1.87
C GLU A 221 8.52 13.89 -0.96
N VAL A 222 7.32 13.32 -0.92
CA VAL A 222 7.01 12.18 -0.06
C VAL A 222 6.25 11.15 -0.86
N ARG A 223 6.68 9.90 -0.76
CA ARG A 223 5.96 8.72 -1.23
C ARG A 223 5.50 7.93 -0.02
N SER A 224 4.19 7.77 0.10
CA SER A 224 3.55 6.94 1.11
C SER A 224 2.87 5.77 0.44
N THR A 225 2.88 4.61 1.10
CA THR A 225 2.04 3.47 0.76
C THR A 225 1.10 3.19 1.94
N ARG A 226 0.36 2.09 1.88
CA ARG A 226 -0.44 1.61 3.02
C ARG A 226 0.39 1.29 4.27
N GLU A 227 1.69 1.06 4.11
CA GLU A 227 2.61 0.77 5.22
C GLU A 227 3.17 2.02 5.88
N GLY A 228 2.69 3.18 5.45
CA GLY A 228 3.15 4.47 5.94
C GLY A 228 4.08 5.17 4.96
N VAL A 229 4.84 6.13 5.47
CA VAL A 229 5.78 6.92 4.67
C VAL A 229 6.98 6.09 4.28
N GLN A 230 7.15 5.84 2.98
CA GLN A 230 8.19 4.94 2.47
C GLN A 230 9.46 5.67 2.04
N THR A 231 9.30 6.84 1.44
CA THR A 231 10.43 7.59 0.89
C THR A 231 10.19 9.08 1.00
N ILE A 232 11.23 9.80 1.40
CA ILE A 232 11.26 11.26 1.46
C ILE A 232 12.44 11.74 0.63
N TRP A 233 12.20 12.60 -0.34
CA TRP A 233 13.23 13.29 -1.10
C TRP A 233 13.30 14.74 -0.64
N ILE A 234 14.52 15.23 -0.45
CA ILE A 234 14.80 16.60 -0.04
C ILE A 234 15.79 17.18 -1.03
N THR A 235 15.32 18.08 -1.89
CA THR A 235 16.16 18.90 -2.77
C THR A 235 16.77 20.00 -1.93
N THR A 236 18.09 19.96 -1.74
CA THR A 236 18.80 20.81 -0.78
C THR A 236 18.78 22.29 -1.16
N GLU A 237 18.79 22.61 -2.46
CA GLU A 237 18.72 23.99 -2.96
C GLU A 237 17.37 24.67 -2.65
N ASP A 238 16.28 23.91 -2.71
CA ASP A 238 14.91 24.40 -2.48
C ASP A 238 14.49 24.32 -1.01
N TYR A 239 15.24 23.59 -0.18
CA TYR A 239 14.92 23.40 1.22
C TYR A 239 15.20 24.67 2.03
N PRO A 240 14.22 25.21 2.78
CA PRO A 240 14.30 26.56 3.35
C PRO A 240 15.40 26.74 4.42
N ARG A 241 15.90 25.64 4.99
CA ARG A 241 16.92 25.63 6.04
C ARG A 241 17.94 24.52 5.81
N ALA A 242 18.60 24.50 4.65
CA ALA A 242 19.53 23.45 4.27
C ALA A 242 20.61 23.17 5.34
N ALA A 243 21.14 24.22 5.99
CA ALA A 243 22.11 24.10 7.09
C ALA A 243 21.58 23.39 8.35
N ALA A 244 20.26 23.30 8.53
CA ALA A 244 19.63 22.63 9.67
C ALA A 244 19.33 21.15 9.41
N LEU A 245 19.41 20.68 8.14
CA LEU A 245 19.16 19.29 7.79
C LEU A 245 20.09 18.36 8.55
N ILE A 246 21.40 18.64 8.54
CA ILE A 246 22.41 17.85 9.25
C ILE A 246 23.26 18.76 10.12
N SER A 247 23.07 18.65 11.43
CA SER A 247 23.80 19.46 12.40
C SER A 247 25.30 19.18 12.33
N GLY A 248 26.10 20.25 12.23
CA GLY A 248 27.56 20.15 12.17
C GLY A 248 28.12 19.90 10.77
N LEU A 249 27.29 19.67 9.76
CA LEU A 249 27.69 19.64 8.35
C LEU A 249 27.54 21.04 7.74
N ALA A 250 28.37 21.34 6.73
CA ALA A 250 28.22 22.60 5.99
C ALA A 250 26.88 22.62 5.23
N GLU A 251 26.33 23.83 4.98
CA GLU A 251 25.05 24.03 4.28
C GLU A 251 25.04 23.44 2.85
N ASP A 252 26.17 23.54 2.16
CA ASP A 252 26.35 23.04 0.79
C ASP A 252 27.58 22.13 0.69
N PRO A 253 27.52 20.93 1.29
CA PRO A 253 28.68 20.09 1.48
C PRO A 253 29.08 19.40 0.16
N THR A 254 30.39 19.27 -0.04
CA THR A 254 30.95 18.39 -1.07
C THR A 254 30.87 16.93 -0.64
N ARG A 255 30.93 16.01 -1.60
CA ARG A 255 31.02 14.55 -1.34
C ARG A 255 32.13 14.20 -0.33
N ALA A 256 33.28 14.85 -0.42
CA ALA A 256 34.41 14.63 0.49
C ALA A 256 34.11 15.08 1.93
N GLN A 257 33.36 16.17 2.10
CA GLN A 257 32.93 16.62 3.43
C GLN A 257 31.91 15.65 4.04
N VAL A 258 30.98 15.12 3.25
CA VAL A 258 30.02 14.11 3.73
C VAL A 258 30.74 12.83 4.17
N LEU A 259 31.69 12.31 3.38
CA LEU A 259 32.53 11.17 3.76
C LEU A 259 33.33 11.43 5.03
N SER A 260 33.95 12.60 5.13
CA SER A 260 34.73 12.97 6.32
C SER A 260 33.86 13.09 7.57
N PHE A 261 32.58 13.42 7.41
CA PHE A 261 31.65 13.62 8.51
C PHE A 261 30.98 12.31 8.96
N LEU A 262 30.48 11.51 8.00
CA LEU A 262 29.71 10.28 8.28
C LEU A 262 30.55 9.01 8.28
N GLY A 263 31.78 9.05 7.78
CA GLY A 263 32.65 7.88 7.70
C GLY A 263 32.38 7.03 6.46
N GLU A 264 32.47 5.71 6.63
CA GLU A 264 32.36 4.76 5.52
C GLU A 264 30.88 4.51 5.17
N PRO A 265 30.46 4.72 3.90
CA PRO A 265 29.11 4.43 3.44
C PRO A 265 28.86 2.93 3.33
N GLU A 266 27.58 2.53 3.35
CA GLU A 266 27.17 1.16 3.03
C GLU A 266 27.49 0.83 1.57
N THR A 267 27.12 1.73 0.65
CA THR A 267 27.46 1.65 -0.77
C THR A 267 27.75 3.05 -1.30
N ALA A 268 28.63 3.16 -2.30
CA ALA A 268 28.94 4.43 -2.95
C ALA A 268 29.00 4.30 -4.48
N GLY A 269 28.49 5.33 -5.16
CA GLY A 269 28.70 5.56 -6.58
C GLY A 269 29.62 6.74 -6.86
N GLU A 270 29.81 7.05 -8.14
CA GLU A 270 30.57 8.22 -8.59
C GLU A 270 29.95 9.52 -8.06
N LYS A 271 28.62 9.63 -8.18
CA LYS A 271 27.84 10.82 -7.85
C LYS A 271 26.96 10.67 -6.61
N TRP A 272 27.14 9.62 -5.83
CA TRP A 272 26.29 9.39 -4.67
C TRP A 272 26.96 8.57 -3.58
N LEU A 273 26.40 8.68 -2.38
CA LEU A 273 26.76 7.90 -1.18
C LEU A 273 25.48 7.41 -0.52
N ARG A 274 25.44 6.14 -0.11
CA ARG A 274 24.33 5.56 0.65
C ARG A 274 24.85 5.08 2.00
N TYR A 275 24.16 5.49 3.05
CA TYR A 275 24.41 5.07 4.42
C TYR A 275 23.19 4.37 4.97
N VAL A 276 23.41 3.58 6.00
CA VAL A 276 22.37 3.05 6.86
C VAL A 276 22.53 3.70 8.22
N ILE A 277 21.50 4.38 8.71
CA ILE A 277 21.55 5.14 9.95
C ILE A 277 20.23 4.91 10.69
N GLY A 278 20.30 4.37 11.91
CA GLY A 278 19.12 4.02 12.69
C GLY A 278 18.22 3.01 11.98
N GLY A 279 18.81 2.08 11.21
CA GLY A 279 18.06 1.09 10.43
C GLY A 279 17.27 1.66 9.24
N ARG A 280 17.61 2.87 8.78
CA ARG A 280 17.02 3.52 7.60
C ARG A 280 18.09 3.88 6.59
N TYR A 281 17.76 3.82 5.30
CA TYR A 281 18.69 4.22 4.25
C TYR A 281 18.68 5.74 4.09
N VAL A 282 19.87 6.32 4.05
CA VAL A 282 20.10 7.74 3.77
C VAL A 282 21.02 7.84 2.57
N HIS A 283 20.47 8.33 1.46
CA HIS A 283 21.17 8.46 0.20
C HIS A 283 21.43 9.93 -0.11
N PHE A 284 22.68 10.24 -0.44
CA PHE A 284 23.15 11.58 -0.78
C PHE A 284 23.54 11.59 -2.25
N ALA A 285 22.88 12.43 -3.05
CA ALA A 285 23.21 12.63 -4.46
C ALA A 285 23.97 13.94 -4.65
N PHE A 286 24.97 13.90 -5.54
CA PHE A 286 25.88 15.00 -5.79
C PHE A 286 26.02 15.27 -7.28
N ASP A 287 26.17 16.55 -7.61
CA ASP A 287 26.94 16.96 -8.78
C ASP A 287 28.33 17.40 -8.32
N ALA A 288 28.59 18.72 -8.25
CA ALA A 288 29.77 19.25 -7.55
C ALA A 288 29.54 19.35 -6.03
N ARG A 289 28.28 19.50 -5.65
CA ARG A 289 27.77 19.73 -4.30
C ARG A 289 26.58 18.80 -4.05
N LEU A 290 26.16 18.69 -2.78
CA LEU A 290 24.99 17.92 -2.41
C LEU A 290 23.73 18.57 -3.01
N THR A 291 23.01 17.83 -3.83
CA THR A 291 21.79 18.31 -4.52
C THR A 291 20.51 17.70 -3.95
N MET A 292 20.60 16.46 -3.45
CA MET A 292 19.44 15.76 -2.93
C MET A 292 19.82 14.79 -1.80
N ILE A 293 18.96 14.75 -0.79
CA ILE A 293 18.97 13.70 0.24
C ILE A 293 17.71 12.86 0.06
N THR A 294 17.85 11.54 0.02
CA THR A 294 16.73 10.60 -0.06
C THR A 294 16.75 9.69 1.16
N LEU A 295 15.65 9.67 1.91
CA LEU A 295 15.44 8.83 3.08
C LEU A 295 14.48 7.70 2.72
N MET A 296 14.83 6.45 3.01
CA MET A 296 14.02 5.29 2.60
C MET A 296 13.91 4.26 3.72
N VAL A 297 12.75 3.60 3.79
CA VAL A 297 12.59 2.34 4.52
C VAL A 297 13.42 1.25 3.85
N ASP A 298 13.28 1.10 2.53
CA ASP A 298 14.02 0.14 1.71
C ASP A 298 14.79 0.79 0.56
N ALA A 299 15.98 0.28 0.27
CA ALA A 299 16.77 0.73 -0.86
C ALA A 299 16.47 -0.10 -2.13
N PRO A 300 16.39 0.53 -3.32
CA PRO A 300 16.32 -0.18 -4.59
C PRO A 300 17.63 -0.89 -4.95
#